data_AF-A0A8J6MGM0-F1
#
_entry.id   AF-A0A8J6MGM0-F1
#
_cell.length_a   1.000
_cell.length_b   1.000
_cell.length_c   1.000
_cell.angle_alpha   90.00
_cell.angle_beta   90.00
_cell.angle_gamma   90.00
#
_symmetry.space_group_name_H-M   'P 1'
#
loop_
_entity.id
_entity.type
_entity.pdbx_description
1 polymer ?
#
loop_
_entity_poly.entity_id
_entity_poly.type
_entity_poly.pdbx_seq_one_letter_code
_entity_poly.pdbx_strand_id
1 'polypeptide(L)' 'MSDFLDLMANPSFWIAVFRIATPLILGTLGVLLCERAGVLNLGIEGIMVAGAFTGWLAVYLGAPLWGGVAL' A
#
# COMPACT_ATOMS: atom_id res chain seq x y z
N MET A 1 -11.19 -25.77 -15.05
CA MET A 1 -12.10 -24.60 -15.20
C MET A 1 -12.75 -24.25 -13.86
N SER A 2 -13.16 -25.25 -13.06
CA SER A 2 -13.60 -25.08 -11.65
C SER A 2 -12.58 -24.33 -10.79
N ASP A 3 -11.31 -24.78 -10.82
CA ASP A 3 -10.29 -24.29 -9.88
C ASP A 3 -9.97 -22.80 -10.06
N PHE A 4 -10.10 -22.30 -11.30
CA PHE A 4 -9.97 -20.88 -11.60
C PHE A 4 -11.14 -20.07 -11.02
N LEU A 5 -12.38 -20.58 -11.15
CA LEU A 5 -13.56 -19.95 -10.58
C LEU A 5 -13.52 -19.98 -9.05
N ASP A 6 -13.02 -21.06 -8.46
CA ASP A 6 -12.84 -21.20 -7.01
C ASP A 6 -11.80 -20.20 -6.48
N LEU A 7 -10.72 -19.95 -7.23
CA LEU A 7 -9.74 -18.91 -6.90
C LEU A 7 -10.37 -17.52 -6.97
N MET A 8 -11.10 -17.21 -8.05
CA MET A 8 -11.73 -15.89 -8.22
C MET A 8 -12.83 -15.63 -7.19
N ALA A 9 -13.54 -16.66 -6.75
CA ALA A 9 -14.56 -16.56 -5.70
C ALA A 9 -13.97 -16.50 -4.28
N ASN A 10 -12.67 -16.77 -4.11
CA ASN A 10 -12.03 -16.81 -2.80
C ASN A 10 -11.85 -15.39 -2.22
N PRO A 11 -12.46 -15.06 -1.06
CA PRO A 11 -12.31 -13.74 -0.45
C PRO A 11 -10.88 -13.43 -0.01
N SER A 12 -10.13 -14.45 0.43
CA SER A 12 -8.76 -14.28 0.92
C SER A 12 -7.81 -13.84 -0.19
N PHE A 13 -8.06 -14.30 -1.42
CA PHE A 13 -7.31 -13.85 -2.60
C PHE A 13 -7.46 -12.34 -2.78
N TRP A 14 -8.70 -11.83 -2.79
CA TRP A 14 -8.95 -10.40 -2.97
C TRP A 14 -8.42 -9.55 -1.83
N ILE A 15 -8.52 -10.01 -0.57
CA ILE A 15 -7.93 -9.31 0.58
C ILE A 15 -6.42 -9.14 0.41
N ALA A 16 -5.71 -10.19 -0.03
CA ALA A 16 -4.28 -10.13 -0.30
C ALA A 16 -3.96 -9.18 -1.46
N VAL A 17 -4.75 -9.24 -2.54
CA VAL A 17 -4.61 -8.36 -3.71
C VAL A 17 -4.73 -6.91 -3.29
N PHE A 18 -5.79 -6.51 -2.58
CA PHE A 18 -5.97 -5.12 -2.16
C PHE A 18 -4.86 -4.65 -1.21
N ARG A 19 -4.44 -5.50 -0.25
CA ARG A 19 -3.38 -5.14 0.70
C ARG A 19 -2.05 -4.81 0.03
N ILE A 20 -1.75 -5.44 -1.11
CA ILE A 20 -0.50 -5.23 -1.85
C ILE A 20 -0.68 -4.17 -2.95
N ALA A 21 -1.74 -4.25 -3.73
CA ALA A 21 -1.95 -3.39 -4.89
C ALA A 21 -2.24 -1.93 -4.50
N THR A 22 -3.03 -1.69 -3.45
CA THR A 22 -3.42 -0.32 -3.06
C THR A 22 -2.22 0.59 -2.77
N PRO A 23 -1.28 0.26 -1.87
CA PRO A 23 -0.13 1.12 -1.60
C PRO A 23 0.79 1.29 -2.82
N LEU A 24 0.97 0.24 -3.64
CA LEU A 24 1.78 0.30 -4.87
C LEU A 24 1.17 1.23 -5.93
N ILE A 25 -0.14 1.20 -6.12
CA ILE A 25 -0.83 2.11 -7.06
C ILE A 25 -0.65 3.56 -6.59
N LEU A 26 -0.85 3.84 -5.29
CA LEU A 26 -0.66 5.18 -4.76
C LEU A 26 0.79 5.66 -4.92
N GLY A 27 1.78 4.80 -4.66
CA GLY A 27 3.19 5.12 -4.86
C GLY A 27 3.52 5.42 -6.32
N THR A 28 3.13 4.53 -7.24
CA THR A 28 3.42 4.70 -8.67
C THR A 28 2.74 5.94 -9.27
N LEU A 29 1.52 6.27 -8.85
CA LEU A 29 0.86 7.53 -9.22
C LEU A 29 1.68 8.75 -8.77
N GLY A 30 2.24 8.72 -7.56
CA GLY A 30 3.13 9.78 -7.06
C GLY A 30 4.40 9.93 -7.89
N VAL A 31 5.05 8.81 -8.25
CA VAL A 31 6.23 8.83 -9.14
C VAL A 31 5.89 9.39 -10.51
N LEU A 32 4.79 8.95 -11.12
CA LEU A 32 4.36 9.44 -12.43
C LEU A 32 4.15 10.96 -12.41
N LEU A 33 3.56 11.50 -11.33
CA LEU A 33 3.41 12.93 -11.16
C LEU A 33 4.76 13.65 -11.04
N CYS A 34 5.68 13.12 -10.23
CA CYS A 34 7.03 13.67 -10.09
C CYS A 34 7.78 13.66 -11.43
N GLU A 35 7.69 12.56 -12.18
CA GLU A 35 8.30 12.41 -13.50
C GLU A 35 7.76 13.46 -14.49
N ARG A 36 6.45 13.71 -14.47
CA ARG A 36 5.81 14.78 -15.27
C ARG A 36 6.29 16.18 -14.86
N ALA A 37 6.66 16.38 -13.60
CA ALA A 37 7.23 17.63 -13.11
C ALA A 37 8.75 17.75 -13.37
N GLY A 38 9.37 16.78 -14.03
CA GLY A 38 10.81 16.75 -14.31
C GLY A 38 11.67 16.31 -13.14
N VAL A 39 11.07 15.73 -12.08
CA VAL A 39 11.77 15.25 -10.89
C VAL A 39 11.66 13.72 -10.82
N LEU A 40 12.78 13.02 -10.93
CA LEU A 40 12.79 11.56 -10.77
C LEU A 40 12.85 11.20 -9.28
N ASN A 41 11.78 10.62 -8.73
CA ASN A 41 11.75 10.21 -7.32
C ASN A 41 12.22 8.76 -7.14
N LEU A 42 13.54 8.59 -7.01
CA LEU A 42 14.17 7.29 -6.72
C LEU A 42 13.98 6.83 -5.27
N GLY A 43 13.60 7.73 -4.37
CA GLY A 43 13.46 7.45 -2.94
C GLY A 43 12.08 6.93 -2.53
N ILE A 44 11.18 6.66 -3.48
CA ILE A 44 9.78 6.36 -3.15
C ILE A 44 9.60 5.09 -2.33
N GLU A 45 10.42 4.05 -2.55
CA GLU A 45 10.39 2.84 -1.73
C GLU A 45 10.66 3.18 -0.26
N GLY A 46 11.61 4.09 -0.01
CA GLY A 46 11.91 4.60 1.32
C GLY A 46 10.74 5.36 1.94
N ILE A 47 10.05 6.19 1.15
CA ILE A 47 8.87 6.94 1.60
C ILE A 47 7.73 5.98 1.99
N MET A 48 7.48 4.94 1.19
CA MET A 48 6.45 3.93 1.49
C MET A 48 6.81 3.13 2.75
N VAL A 49 8.06 2.71 2.91
CA VAL A 49 8.52 1.97 4.10
C VAL A 49 8.47 2.85 5.35
N ALA A 50 8.88 4.12 5.24
CA ALA A 50 8.81 5.07 6.34
C ALA A 50 7.36 5.32 6.79
N GLY A 51 6.42 5.48 5.86
CA GLY A 51 5.00 5.60 6.16
C GLY A 51 4.46 4.36 6.89
N ALA A 52 4.71 3.17 6.34
CA ALA A 52 4.28 1.91 6.95
C ALA A 52 4.85 1.72 8.37
N PHE A 53 6.13 2.06 8.59
CA PHE A 53 6.74 2.01 9.91
C PHE A 53 6.12 3.02 10.87
N THR A 54 5.83 4.24 10.41
CA THR A 54 5.25 5.31 11.24
C THR A 54 3.84 4.94 11.69
N GLY A 55 3.00 4.41 10.79
CA GLY A 55 1.66 3.93 11.12
C GLY A 55 1.67 2.77 12.12
N TRP A 56 2.58 1.80 11.94
CA TRP A 56 2.77 0.71 12.90
C TRP A 56 3.26 1.22 14.26
N LEU A 57 4.26 2.10 14.28
CA LEU A 57 4.83 2.66 15.50
C LEU A 57 3.79 3.45 16.29
N ALA A 58 2.93 4.22 15.61
CA ALA A 58 1.84 4.94 16.25
C ALA A 58 0.89 4.00 17.01
N VAL A 59 0.48 2.90 16.38
CA VAL A 59 -0.37 1.88 17.03
C VAL A 59 0.36 1.21 18.19
N TYR A 60 1.65 0.90 18.00
CA TYR A 60 2.49 0.33 19.05
C TYR A 60 2.57 1.25 20.29
N LEU A 61 2.61 2.57 20.10
CA LEU A 61 2.62 3.57 21.16
C LEU A 61 1.24 3.85 21.77
N GLY A 62 0.17 3.20 21.30
CA GLY A 62 -1.17 3.28 21.87
C GLY A 62 -2.20 4.06 21.04
N ALA A 63 -1.88 4.46 19.81
CA ALA A 63 -2.88 5.04 18.90
C ALA A 63 -3.94 3.98 18.51
N PRO A 64 -5.19 4.41 18.21
CA PRO A 64 -6.20 3.49 17.68
C PRO A 64 -5.77 2.92 16.32
N LEU A 65 -6.25 1.72 15.99
CA LEU A 65 -5.88 1.01 14.76
C LEU A 65 -6.10 1.87 13.49
N TRP A 66 -7.25 2.55 13.44
CA TRP A 66 -7.58 3.47 12.34
C TRP A 66 -6.67 4.70 12.29
N GLY A 67 -6.14 5.14 13.45
CA GLY A 67 -5.14 6.20 13.51
C GLY A 67 -3.81 5.77 12.90
N GLY A 68 -3.41 4.52 13.07
CA GLY A 68 -2.24 3.96 12.39
C GLY A 68 -2.41 3.79 10.88
N VAL A 69 -3.63 3.54 10.41
CA VAL A 69 -3.94 3.41 8.97
C VAL A 69 -3.97 4.78 8.27
N ALA A 70 -4.30 5.85 9.00
CA ALA A 70 -4.36 7.21 8.45
C ALA A 70 -2.97 7.88 8.33
N LEU A 71 -1.95 7.32 8.95
CA LEU A 71 -0.55 7.78 8.93
C LEU A 71 0.25 7.07 7.83
#